data_AF-S2J7W8-F1
#
_entry.id   AF-S2J7W8-F1
#
_cell.length_a   1.000
_cell.length_b   1.000
_cell.length_c   1.000
_cell.angle_alpha   90.00
_cell.angle_beta   90.00
_cell.angle_gamma   90.00
#
_symmetry.space_group_name_H-M   'P 1'
#
loop_
_entity.id
_entity.type
_entity.pdbx_description
1 polymer ?
#
loop_
_entity_poly.entity_id
_entity_poly.type
_entity_poly.pdbx_seq_one_letter_code
_entity_poly.pdbx_strand_id
1 'polypeptide(L)'
;MPMDSFNTTPKRASSLQHAVSSPGSKRSLLDRTKSATFGRIGKRLSQPQEQSSPSNFLHSIYDDEDEDDLGEPIPKAPRLTSEHFSRYEIMTELINLRNPSHCPLGVYVMPSTADLHVWYGVLFVHKGFYRSGTFKFRLTLPENYPNQPPSITLLTDLFHPLVDVKGNVCISQQFPVWRPYQDYTFHVLHYLKNMFKKVVLDGLNDKYCYNKEAYRLYRHDIAIFAKLAHQSAQLSITESFLYDHPEDDNPIRFSPLSDAKFGML
;
A
#
# COMPACT_ATOMS: atom_id res chain seq x y z
N MET A 1 49.84 60.27 15.17
CA MET A 1 50.33 60.16 13.78
C MET A 1 51.15 58.89 13.66
N PRO A 2 51.19 58.19 12.52
CA PRO A 2 50.26 58.11 11.39
C PRO A 2 49.88 56.63 11.07
N MET A 3 48.68 56.36 10.54
CA MET A 3 48.31 56.11 9.13
C MET A 3 48.61 54.69 8.60
N ASP A 4 47.57 54.10 7.99
CA ASP A 4 47.60 53.42 6.67
C ASP A 4 48.42 52.11 6.56
N SER A 5 47.99 51.04 5.87
CA SER A 5 46.91 50.86 4.91
C SER A 5 47.03 49.45 4.24
N PHE A 6 46.02 49.14 3.42
CA PHE A 6 46.06 48.31 2.21
C PHE A 6 46.33 46.78 2.32
N ASN A 7 45.23 46.04 2.11
CA ASN A 7 44.96 45.30 0.86
C ASN A 7 46.06 44.34 0.35
N THR A 8 45.76 43.04 0.27
CA THR A 8 45.85 42.28 -1.00
C THR A 8 45.39 40.83 -0.85
N THR A 9 44.46 40.44 -1.72
CA THR A 9 44.28 39.06 -2.18
C THR A 9 45.47 38.65 -3.05
N PRO A 10 45.73 37.34 -3.17
CA PRO A 10 46.12 36.79 -4.45
C PRO A 10 45.07 35.78 -4.96
N LYS A 11 44.59 36.06 -6.18
CA LYS A 11 44.03 35.07 -7.12
C LYS A 11 45.17 34.25 -7.74
N ARG A 12 44.75 33.16 -8.43
CA ARG A 12 45.44 32.26 -9.39
C ARG A 12 46.05 30.99 -8.77
N ALA A 13 46.01 29.81 -9.40
CA ALA A 13 45.55 29.37 -10.73
C ALA A 13 45.30 27.83 -10.70
N SER A 14 44.22 27.35 -11.31
CA SER A 14 44.16 26.53 -12.55
C SER A 14 44.86 25.16 -12.55
N SER A 15 44.07 24.10 -12.77
CA SER A 15 44.25 23.04 -13.79
C SER A 15 43.00 22.16 -13.73
N LEU A 16 42.05 22.19 -14.68
CA LEU A 16 42.08 21.62 -16.04
C LEU A 16 42.65 20.20 -16.09
N GLN A 17 41.76 19.21 -16.13
CA GLN A 17 41.91 18.06 -17.03
C GLN A 17 40.59 17.77 -17.73
N HIS A 18 40.64 17.91 -19.06
CA HIS A 18 39.69 17.39 -20.04
C HIS A 18 39.90 15.88 -20.20
N ALA A 19 38.81 15.16 -20.45
CA ALA A 19 38.85 13.98 -21.32
C ALA A 19 37.65 14.04 -22.27
N VAL A 20 37.97 14.31 -23.54
CA VAL A 20 37.10 14.15 -24.70
C VAL A 20 37.60 12.91 -25.44
N SER A 21 36.70 12.00 -25.78
CA SER A 21 36.82 11.20 -27.01
C SER A 21 35.43 10.84 -27.49
N SER A 22 35.17 11.22 -28.74
CA SER A 22 33.90 11.17 -29.48
C SER A 22 33.97 9.99 -30.50
N PRO A 23 33.17 9.90 -31.59
CA PRO A 23 32.07 8.92 -31.69
C PRO A 23 32.11 8.03 -32.97
N GLY A 24 31.16 7.09 -33.09
CA GLY A 24 30.82 6.36 -34.32
C GLY A 24 30.13 5.02 -33.97
N SER A 25 29.11 4.49 -34.65
CA SER A 25 28.53 4.78 -35.96
C SER A 25 27.12 4.19 -36.04
N LYS A 26 26.30 4.75 -36.93
CA LYS A 26 24.88 4.45 -37.22
C LYS A 26 24.68 3.14 -38.00
N ARG A 27 23.49 2.53 -37.84
CA ARG A 27 22.66 1.80 -38.86
C ARG A 27 21.41 1.30 -38.11
N SER A 28 20.22 1.90 -38.21
CA SER A 28 19.25 1.90 -39.33
C SER A 28 19.09 0.54 -40.01
N LEU A 29 17.93 -0.09 -39.83
CA LEU A 29 17.18 -0.81 -40.87
C LEU A 29 15.73 -1.01 -40.42
N LEU A 30 14.82 -0.31 -41.10
CA LEU A 30 13.40 -0.62 -41.18
C LEU A 30 13.17 -1.70 -42.26
N ASP A 31 12.04 -2.39 -42.11
CA ASP A 31 11.20 -3.01 -43.14
C ASP A 31 11.62 -4.35 -43.76
N ARG A 32 10.77 -5.38 -43.53
CA ARG A 32 9.98 -6.04 -44.59
C ARG A 32 9.08 -7.16 -44.04
N THR A 33 7.77 -6.92 -44.17
CA THR A 33 6.74 -7.77 -44.80
C THR A 33 6.64 -9.27 -44.43
N LYS A 34 5.43 -9.72 -44.04
CA LYS A 34 4.46 -10.34 -44.97
C LYS A 34 3.12 -10.70 -44.28
N SER A 35 2.07 -10.34 -45.00
CA SER A 35 0.67 -10.75 -44.87
C SER A 35 0.49 -12.24 -45.21
N ALA A 36 -0.48 -12.90 -44.56
CA ALA A 36 -1.19 -14.05 -45.13
C ALA A 36 -2.59 -14.17 -44.51
N THR A 37 -3.58 -13.64 -45.24
CA THR A 37 -5.00 -14.00 -45.13
C THR A 37 -5.31 -14.98 -46.26
N PHE A 38 -5.87 -16.15 -45.97
CA PHE A 38 -6.68 -17.03 -46.84
C PHE A 38 -7.09 -18.23 -45.97
N GLY A 39 -8.28 -18.80 -45.95
CA GLY A 39 -9.52 -18.60 -46.68
C GLY A 39 -10.48 -19.70 -46.19
N ARG A 40 -11.78 -19.39 -46.09
CA ARG A 40 -12.86 -20.38 -45.91
C ARG A 40 -12.95 -21.28 -47.14
N ILE A 41 -13.24 -22.57 -46.95
CA ILE A 41 -14.23 -23.38 -47.70
C ILE A 41 -14.42 -24.70 -46.94
N GLY A 42 -15.67 -25.06 -46.68
CA GLY A 42 -16.05 -26.34 -46.07
C GLY A 42 -16.32 -27.44 -47.10
N LYS A 43 -16.34 -28.69 -46.62
CA LYS A 43 -17.24 -29.72 -47.13
C LYS A 43 -17.48 -30.80 -46.07
N ARG A 44 -18.72 -31.26 -46.08
CA ARG A 44 -19.47 -32.07 -45.12
C ARG A 44 -19.66 -33.48 -45.69
N LEU A 45 -19.42 -34.53 -44.90
CA LEU A 45 -19.90 -35.92 -45.03
C LEU A 45 -19.56 -36.61 -43.68
N SER A 46 -20.48 -36.72 -42.71
CA SER A 46 -21.56 -37.71 -42.49
C SER A 46 -21.20 -38.77 -41.41
N GLN A 47 -22.08 -38.83 -40.40
CA GLN A 47 -22.22 -39.56 -39.12
C GLN A 47 -21.96 -41.10 -39.09
N PRO A 48 -21.82 -41.78 -37.91
CA PRO A 48 -22.85 -41.92 -36.86
C PRO A 48 -22.42 -41.94 -35.35
N GLN A 49 -23.45 -42.03 -34.49
CA GLN A 49 -23.59 -41.79 -33.04
C GLN A 49 -22.84 -42.68 -32.03
N GLU A 50 -22.67 -42.05 -30.84
CA GLU A 50 -22.69 -42.55 -29.45
C GLU A 50 -21.62 -43.50 -28.89
N GLN A 51 -20.88 -43.01 -27.88
CA GLN A 51 -20.95 -43.52 -26.49
C GLN A 51 -20.18 -42.61 -25.52
N SER A 52 -20.72 -42.49 -24.31
CA SER A 52 -20.39 -41.52 -23.26
C SER A 52 -19.60 -42.12 -22.09
N SER A 53 -18.92 -41.22 -21.36
CA SER A 53 -18.47 -41.30 -19.95
C SER A 53 -17.03 -41.80 -19.68
N PRO A 54 -16.37 -41.40 -18.56
CA PRO A 54 -16.91 -40.65 -17.40
C PRO A 54 -16.13 -39.38 -17.00
N SER A 55 -16.88 -38.32 -16.68
CA SER A 55 -16.47 -37.25 -15.77
C SER A 55 -16.77 -37.69 -14.33
N ASN A 56 -15.77 -37.66 -13.45
CA ASN A 56 -15.93 -37.99 -12.04
C ASN A 56 -15.25 -36.95 -11.15
N PHE A 57 -15.92 -36.68 -10.02
CA PHE A 57 -15.51 -35.92 -8.83
C PHE A 57 -15.72 -34.40 -8.78
N LEU A 58 -16.97 -33.99 -8.57
CA LEU A 58 -17.35 -33.31 -7.32
C LEU A 58 -18.86 -33.51 -7.10
N HIS A 59 -19.23 -34.63 -6.46
CA HIS A 59 -20.62 -34.87 -6.07
C HIS A 59 -20.93 -34.01 -4.84
N SER A 60 -22.08 -33.33 -4.90
CA SER A 60 -22.73 -32.59 -3.83
C SER A 60 -22.64 -33.35 -2.51
N ILE A 61 -22.05 -32.71 -1.50
CA ILE A 61 -21.90 -33.29 -0.16
C ILE A 61 -23.02 -32.69 0.71
N TYR A 62 -24.15 -33.39 0.64
CA TYR A 62 -25.29 -33.47 1.57
C TYR A 62 -26.36 -32.37 1.52
N ASP A 63 -27.51 -32.74 0.95
CA ASP A 63 -28.76 -32.84 1.70
C ASP A 63 -29.54 -34.00 1.07
N ASP A 64 -29.72 -35.09 1.82
CA ASP A 64 -30.92 -35.93 1.78
C ASP A 64 -30.80 -37.10 2.79
N GLU A 65 -31.93 -37.31 3.47
CA GLU A 65 -32.45 -38.50 4.16
C GLU A 65 -32.58 -38.46 5.70
N ASP A 66 -33.85 -38.58 6.08
CA ASP A 66 -34.43 -38.75 7.41
C ASP A 66 -34.25 -40.18 7.97
N GLU A 67 -34.60 -40.31 9.25
CA GLU A 67 -35.06 -41.49 10.00
C GLU A 67 -34.18 -42.06 11.13
N ASP A 68 -34.90 -42.44 12.17
CA ASP A 68 -34.54 -42.72 13.56
C ASP A 68 -33.57 -43.89 13.77
N ASP A 69 -32.51 -43.69 14.56
CA ASP A 69 -31.86 -44.79 15.29
C ASP A 69 -31.26 -44.33 16.62
N LEU A 70 -31.51 -45.12 17.66
CA LEU A 70 -31.17 -44.90 19.07
C LEU A 70 -29.70 -45.23 19.31
N GLY A 71 -28.82 -44.23 19.23
CA GLY A 71 -27.42 -44.34 19.65
C GLY A 71 -26.93 -43.03 20.28
N GLU A 72 -26.13 -43.11 21.34
CA GLU A 72 -25.54 -41.91 21.97
C GLU A 72 -24.86 -41.03 20.92
N PRO A 73 -25.02 -39.69 20.98
CA PRO A 73 -24.52 -38.81 19.94
C PRO A 73 -23.00 -38.89 19.87
N ILE A 74 -22.51 -39.48 18.79
CA ILE A 74 -21.09 -39.42 18.39
C ILE A 74 -20.68 -37.95 18.45
N PRO A 75 -19.59 -37.57 19.16
CA PRO A 75 -19.13 -36.20 19.19
C PRO A 75 -18.90 -35.73 17.76
N LYS A 76 -19.77 -34.84 17.27
CA LYS A 76 -19.66 -34.29 15.91
C LYS A 76 -18.27 -33.67 15.80
N ALA A 77 -17.46 -34.16 14.85
CA ALA A 77 -16.16 -33.57 14.57
C ALA A 77 -16.32 -32.04 14.46
N PRO A 78 -15.41 -31.24 15.07
CA PRO A 78 -15.55 -29.78 15.04
C PRO A 78 -15.70 -29.32 13.60
N ARG A 79 -16.86 -28.73 13.28
CA ARG A 79 -17.05 -28.14 11.95
C ARG A 79 -16.05 -26.99 11.85
N LEU A 80 -15.15 -27.03 10.86
CA LEU A 80 -14.32 -25.88 10.50
C LEU A 80 -15.27 -24.75 10.08
N THR A 81 -15.66 -23.90 11.03
CA THR A 81 -16.55 -22.78 10.79
C THR A 81 -15.85 -21.75 9.91
N SER A 82 -16.63 -20.89 9.24
CA SER A 82 -16.11 -19.73 8.50
C SER A 82 -15.16 -18.87 9.34
N GLU A 83 -15.39 -18.80 10.66
CA GLU A 83 -14.56 -18.05 11.60
C GLU A 83 -13.13 -18.61 11.68
N HIS A 84 -12.95 -19.93 11.70
CA HIS A 84 -11.60 -20.53 11.74
C HIS A 84 -10.81 -20.21 10.46
N PHE A 85 -11.49 -20.24 9.30
CA PHE A 85 -10.88 -19.85 8.03
C PHE A 85 -10.55 -18.36 8.01
N SER A 86 -11.46 -17.49 8.43
CA SER A 86 -11.20 -16.04 8.52
C SER A 86 -9.98 -15.73 9.41
N ARG A 87 -9.89 -16.36 10.58
CA ARG A 87 -8.70 -16.23 11.46
C ARG A 87 -7.42 -16.68 10.76
N TYR A 88 -7.47 -17.78 10.01
CA TYR A 88 -6.32 -18.27 9.25
C TYR A 88 -5.88 -17.29 8.15
N GLU A 89 -6.82 -16.68 7.44
CA GLU A 89 -6.54 -15.64 6.44
C GLU A 89 -5.82 -14.44 7.07
N ILE A 90 -6.31 -13.94 8.20
CA ILE A 90 -5.68 -12.83 8.94
C ILE A 90 -4.28 -13.20 9.43
N MET A 91 -4.11 -14.42 9.97
CA MET A 91 -2.80 -14.90 10.41
C MET A 91 -1.82 -15.02 9.23
N THR A 92 -2.31 -15.40 8.05
CA THR A 92 -1.51 -15.44 6.82
C THR A 92 -1.03 -14.04 6.43
N GLU A 93 -1.86 -12.99 6.56
CA GLU A 93 -1.42 -11.60 6.36
C GLU A 93 -0.31 -11.21 7.33
N LEU A 94 -0.42 -11.58 8.61
CA LEU A 94 0.60 -11.27 9.62
C LEU A 94 1.92 -11.96 9.29
N ILE A 95 1.88 -13.22 8.85
CA ILE A 95 3.05 -13.96 8.39
C ILE A 95 3.65 -13.28 7.14
N ASN A 96 2.80 -12.86 6.19
CA ASN A 96 3.24 -12.16 5.00
C ASN A 96 4.00 -10.87 5.34
N LEU A 97 3.58 -10.10 6.35
CA LEU A 97 4.27 -8.88 6.76
C LEU A 97 5.66 -9.13 7.39
N ARG A 98 5.96 -10.34 7.85
CA ARG A 98 7.29 -10.70 8.37
C ARG A 98 8.32 -10.85 7.26
N ASN A 99 7.89 -10.97 6.00
CA ASN A 99 8.80 -11.00 4.87
C ASN A 99 9.45 -9.60 4.68
N PRO A 100 10.79 -9.50 4.58
CA PRO A 100 11.49 -8.21 4.54
C PRO A 100 11.08 -7.26 3.41
N SER A 101 10.53 -7.78 2.31
CA SER A 101 10.08 -7.00 1.15
C SER A 101 8.60 -6.57 1.22
N HIS A 102 7.83 -7.17 2.13
CA HIS A 102 6.38 -6.94 2.18
C HIS A 102 6.05 -5.70 2.99
N CYS A 103 6.64 -5.52 4.18
CA CYS A 103 6.46 -4.29 4.95
C CYS A 103 7.38 -3.18 4.41
N PRO A 104 6.84 -2.06 3.89
CA PRO A 104 7.69 -1.01 3.33
C PRO A 104 8.50 -0.29 4.41
N LEU A 105 9.78 0.01 4.13
CA LEU A 105 10.64 0.76 5.06
C LEU A 105 9.98 2.04 5.60
N GLY A 106 10.08 2.30 6.90
CA GLY A 106 9.44 3.45 7.54
C GLY A 106 7.94 3.28 7.76
N VAL A 107 7.38 2.08 7.52
CA VAL A 107 6.04 1.69 7.99
C VAL A 107 6.22 0.58 9.01
N TYR A 108 5.52 0.71 10.13
CA TYR A 108 5.44 -0.31 11.17
C TYR A 108 3.97 -0.60 11.42
N VAL A 109 3.62 -1.87 11.59
CA VAL A 109 2.23 -2.30 11.81
C VAL A 109 2.21 -3.42 12.83
N MET A 110 1.27 -3.36 13.77
CA MET A 110 1.01 -4.40 14.76
C MET A 110 -0.50 -4.62 14.92
N PRO A 111 -0.98 -5.87 15.06
CA PRO A 111 -2.37 -6.14 15.39
C PRO A 111 -2.79 -5.50 16.72
N SER A 112 -4.05 -5.10 16.84
CA SER A 112 -4.68 -4.73 18.12
C SER A 112 -4.58 -5.90 19.11
N THR A 113 -4.53 -5.57 20.40
CA THR A 113 -4.59 -6.57 21.46
C THR A 113 -6.00 -7.12 21.70
N ALA A 114 -7.04 -6.46 21.16
CA ALA A 114 -8.44 -6.82 21.37
C ALA A 114 -9.10 -7.46 20.15
N ASP A 115 -8.76 -7.03 18.93
CA ASP A 115 -9.36 -7.53 17.70
C ASP A 115 -8.32 -7.79 16.60
N LEU A 116 -8.26 -9.03 16.11
CA LEU A 116 -7.34 -9.42 15.04
C LEU A 116 -7.64 -8.75 13.69
N HIS A 117 -8.85 -8.23 13.49
CA HIS A 117 -9.22 -7.49 12.28
C HIS A 117 -8.72 -6.04 12.30
N VAL A 118 -8.32 -5.51 13.46
CA VAL A 118 -7.89 -4.13 13.62
C VAL A 118 -6.40 -4.08 13.88
N TRP A 119 -5.66 -3.43 12.99
CA TRP A 119 -4.22 -3.27 13.10
C TRP A 119 -3.85 -1.81 13.21
N TYR A 120 -2.84 -1.52 14.02
CA TYR A 120 -2.31 -0.18 14.20
C TYR A 120 -0.97 -0.06 13.52
N GLY A 121 -0.74 1.10 12.91
CA GLY A 121 0.54 1.36 12.28
C GLY A 121 0.99 2.80 12.43
N VAL A 122 2.26 3.00 12.11
CA VAL A 122 2.88 4.31 11.99
C VAL A 122 3.71 4.37 10.71
N LEU A 123 3.56 5.48 10.00
CA LEU A 123 4.27 5.80 8.77
C LEU A 123 5.17 7.03 8.99
N PHE A 124 6.46 6.86 8.72
CA PHE A 124 7.44 7.93 8.71
C PHE A 124 7.68 8.42 7.28
N VAL A 125 7.40 9.69 7.02
CA VAL A 125 7.59 10.31 5.71
C VAL A 125 8.85 11.17 5.70
N HIS A 126 9.87 10.76 4.95
CA HIS A 126 11.17 11.42 4.97
C HIS A 126 11.38 12.47 3.85
N LYS A 127 10.54 12.49 2.81
CA LYS A 127 10.75 13.31 1.61
C LYS A 127 9.43 13.89 1.10
N GLY A 128 9.54 14.93 0.26
CA GLY A 128 8.38 15.57 -0.38
C GLY A 128 7.69 16.61 0.51
N PHE A 129 6.45 16.93 0.17
CA PHE A 129 5.65 17.97 0.83
C PHE A 129 5.38 17.66 2.31
N TYR A 130 5.31 16.36 2.65
CA TYR A 130 4.99 15.86 3.99
C TYR A 130 6.23 15.38 4.76
N ARG A 131 7.43 15.84 4.37
CA ARG A 131 8.69 15.44 5.01
C ARG A 131 8.66 15.71 6.53
N SER A 132 9.32 14.81 7.27
CA SER A 132 9.39 14.79 8.73
C SER A 132 8.05 14.53 9.43
N GLY A 133 6.99 14.17 8.69
CA GLY A 133 5.72 13.74 9.26
C GLY A 133 5.78 12.30 9.78
N THR A 134 5.04 12.06 10.88
CA THR A 134 4.86 10.75 11.51
C THR A 134 3.37 10.47 11.66
N PHE A 135 2.79 9.70 10.75
CA PHE A 135 1.35 9.49 10.68
C PHE A 135 0.97 8.15 11.31
N LYS A 136 0.24 8.18 12.42
CA LYS A 136 -0.42 7.00 12.97
C LYS A 136 -1.66 6.66 12.14
N PHE A 137 -1.92 5.38 11.95
CA PHE A 137 -3.07 4.91 11.21
C PHE A 137 -3.65 3.63 11.82
N ARG A 138 -4.93 3.41 11.56
CA ARG A 138 -5.63 2.16 11.80
C ARG A 138 -5.91 1.51 10.45
N LEU A 139 -5.60 0.23 10.34
CA LEU A 139 -5.92 -0.64 9.22
C LEU A 139 -6.97 -1.64 9.70
N THR A 140 -8.09 -1.73 9.00
CA THR A 140 -9.19 -2.62 9.37
C THR A 140 -9.45 -3.61 8.25
N LEU A 141 -9.27 -4.89 8.55
CA LEU A 141 -9.64 -6.02 7.71
C LEU A 141 -11.14 -6.29 7.89
N PRO A 142 -11.95 -6.37 6.82
CA PRO A 142 -13.37 -6.69 6.96
C PRO A 142 -13.58 -8.16 7.36
N GLU A 143 -14.74 -8.48 7.95
CA GLU A 143 -15.08 -9.86 8.38
C GLU A 143 -15.03 -10.88 7.24
N ASN A 144 -15.28 -10.44 6.00
CA ASN A 144 -15.24 -11.27 4.81
C ASN A 144 -13.93 -11.15 4.03
N TYR A 145 -12.85 -10.62 4.62
CA TYR A 145 -11.52 -10.64 4.04
C TYR A 145 -11.12 -12.08 3.65
N PRO A 146 -10.44 -12.32 2.51
CA PRO A 146 -9.93 -11.34 1.53
C PRO A 146 -10.92 -10.96 0.42
N ASN A 147 -12.22 -11.26 0.53
CA ASN A 147 -13.19 -10.94 -0.52
C ASN A 147 -13.43 -9.43 -0.67
N GLN A 148 -13.26 -8.67 0.41
CA GLN A 148 -13.25 -7.21 0.40
C GLN A 148 -11.88 -6.68 0.83
N PRO A 149 -11.49 -5.48 0.34
CA PRO A 149 -10.20 -4.89 0.68
C PRO A 149 -10.17 -4.43 2.15
N PRO A 150 -8.97 -4.31 2.74
CA PRO A 150 -8.82 -3.61 4.00
C PRO A 150 -9.09 -2.11 3.81
N SER A 151 -9.45 -1.43 4.89
CA SER A 151 -9.58 0.03 4.95
C SER A 151 -8.45 0.63 5.78
N ILE A 152 -8.08 1.88 5.49
CA ILE A 152 -7.11 2.65 6.28
C ILE A 152 -7.74 3.97 6.72
N THR A 153 -7.60 4.28 8.00
CA THR A 153 -7.95 5.56 8.60
C THR A 153 -6.71 6.15 9.26
N LEU A 154 -6.31 7.36 8.86
CA LEU A 154 -5.28 8.13 9.56
C LEU A 154 -5.84 8.69 10.86
N LEU A 155 -5.07 8.61 11.93
CA LEU A 155 -5.45 9.08 13.26
C LEU A 155 -5.04 10.54 13.52
N THR A 156 -4.36 11.16 12.55
CA THR A 156 -3.99 12.57 12.54
C THR A 156 -4.61 13.24 11.32
N ASP A 157 -5.14 14.44 11.51
CA ASP A 157 -5.65 15.26 10.42
C ASP A 157 -4.58 15.49 9.36
N LEU A 158 -4.91 15.10 8.12
CA LEU A 158 -4.00 15.17 6.99
C LEU A 158 -4.65 15.89 5.80
N PHE A 159 -4.03 16.99 5.39
CA PHE A 159 -4.38 17.68 4.15
C PHE A 159 -3.77 16.94 2.95
N HIS A 160 -4.49 15.98 2.38
CA HIS A 160 -4.03 15.18 1.24
C HIS A 160 -5.18 14.85 0.26
N PRO A 161 -4.97 14.85 -1.07
CA PRO A 161 -6.05 14.63 -2.04
C PRO A 161 -6.88 13.35 -1.84
N LEU A 162 -6.22 12.26 -1.44
CA LEU A 162 -6.85 10.94 -1.23
C LEU A 162 -7.38 10.69 0.19
N VAL A 163 -7.34 11.69 1.08
CA VAL A 163 -7.77 11.53 2.47
C VAL A 163 -9.00 12.39 2.73
N ASP A 164 -10.03 11.81 3.33
CA ASP A 164 -11.24 12.55 3.70
C ASP A 164 -11.08 13.26 5.06
N VAL A 165 -12.10 14.01 5.47
CA VAL A 165 -12.11 14.75 6.75
C VAL A 165 -12.13 13.86 7.99
N LYS A 166 -12.41 12.56 7.85
CA LYS A 166 -12.40 11.56 8.93
C LYS A 166 -11.09 10.76 8.93
N GLY A 167 -10.15 11.08 8.05
CA GLY A 167 -8.87 10.38 7.91
C GLY A 167 -8.92 9.13 7.01
N ASN A 168 -10.06 8.79 6.40
CA ASN A 168 -10.15 7.61 5.54
C ASN A 168 -9.34 7.81 4.25
N VAL A 169 -8.55 6.80 3.89
CA VAL A 169 -7.67 6.81 2.72
C VAL A 169 -8.34 6.11 1.54
N CYS A 170 -8.39 6.80 0.39
CA CYS A 170 -8.87 6.21 -0.86
C CYS A 170 -7.82 5.28 -1.49
N ILE A 171 -7.99 3.97 -1.29
CA ILE A 171 -7.14 2.95 -1.91
C ILE A 171 -7.54 2.63 -3.36
N SER A 172 -8.77 2.97 -3.77
CA SER A 172 -9.30 2.65 -5.10
C SER A 172 -8.59 3.36 -6.26
N GLN A 173 -7.79 4.40 -5.97
CA GLN A 173 -6.87 4.99 -6.94
C GLN A 173 -5.83 3.96 -7.45
N GLN A 174 -5.38 3.05 -6.59
CA GLN A 174 -4.43 1.98 -6.93
C GLN A 174 -5.12 0.63 -7.12
N PHE A 175 -6.18 0.38 -6.36
CA PHE A 175 -6.95 -0.87 -6.38
C PHE A 175 -8.39 -0.58 -6.82
N PRO A 176 -8.62 -0.14 -8.09
CA PRO A 176 -9.95 0.19 -8.58
C PRO A 176 -10.89 -1.02 -8.59
N VAL A 177 -10.32 -2.21 -8.70
CA VAL A 177 -10.97 -3.50 -8.47
C VAL A 177 -10.06 -4.27 -7.53
N TRP A 178 -10.57 -4.64 -6.35
CA TRP A 178 -9.87 -5.51 -5.41
C TRP A 178 -9.92 -6.95 -5.91
N ARG A 179 -8.76 -7.63 -5.95
CA ARG A 179 -8.66 -9.02 -6.40
C ARG A 179 -8.29 -9.90 -5.20
N PRO A 180 -9.25 -10.65 -4.64
CA PRO A 180 -8.98 -11.58 -3.54
C PRO A 180 -7.84 -12.53 -3.88
N TYR A 181 -6.98 -12.82 -2.91
CA TYR A 181 -5.82 -13.71 -3.04
C TYR A 181 -4.74 -13.25 -4.05
N GLN A 182 -4.83 -12.04 -4.58
CA GLN A 182 -3.82 -11.41 -5.43
C GLN A 182 -3.37 -10.07 -4.87
N ASP A 183 -4.33 -9.28 -4.40
CA ASP A 183 -4.08 -8.07 -3.65
C ASP A 183 -4.10 -8.40 -2.15
N TYR A 184 -3.12 -7.88 -1.41
CA TYR A 184 -2.83 -8.24 -0.03
C TYR A 184 -2.62 -6.97 0.80
N THR A 185 -2.67 -7.09 2.12
CA THR A 185 -2.48 -5.95 3.05
C THR A 185 -1.17 -5.22 2.78
N PHE A 186 -0.09 -5.95 2.48
CA PHE A 186 1.22 -5.35 2.23
C PHE A 186 1.26 -4.51 0.94
N HIS A 187 0.49 -4.87 -0.11
CA HIS A 187 0.35 -4.03 -1.29
C HIS A 187 -0.31 -2.69 -0.94
N VAL A 188 -1.32 -2.74 -0.07
CA VAL A 188 -2.00 -1.55 0.44
C VAL A 188 -1.05 -0.68 1.27
N LEU A 189 -0.21 -1.27 2.13
CA LEU A 189 0.82 -0.53 2.90
C LEU A 189 1.87 0.14 2.00
N HIS A 190 2.32 -0.55 0.94
CA HIS A 190 3.20 0.05 -0.06
C HIS A 190 2.53 1.25 -0.74
N TYR A 191 1.24 1.15 -1.06
CA TYR A 191 0.50 2.26 -1.63
C TYR A 191 0.32 3.42 -0.64
N LEU A 192 -0.03 3.15 0.61
CA LEU A 192 -0.12 4.13 1.70
C LEU A 192 1.19 4.93 1.83
N LYS A 193 2.36 4.27 1.73
CA LYS A 193 3.63 4.98 1.71
C LYS A 193 3.83 5.80 0.43
N ASN A 194 3.44 5.25 -0.72
CA ASN A 194 3.72 5.86 -2.02
C ASN A 194 2.82 7.05 -2.35
N MET A 195 1.63 7.16 -1.78
CA MET A 195 0.70 8.27 -2.07
C MET A 195 1.29 9.67 -1.81
N PHE A 196 2.28 9.76 -0.92
CA PHE A 196 3.00 11.00 -0.61
C PHE A 196 4.06 11.40 -1.66
N LYS A 197 4.39 10.50 -2.60
CA LYS A 197 5.42 10.74 -3.61
C LYS A 197 4.87 11.58 -4.76
N LYS A 198 5.68 12.51 -5.26
CA LYS A 198 5.34 13.37 -6.41
C LYS A 198 4.81 12.58 -7.61
N VAL A 199 5.42 11.43 -7.94
CA VAL A 199 4.97 10.59 -9.06
C VAL A 199 3.53 10.11 -8.91
N VAL A 200 3.08 9.80 -7.68
CA VAL A 200 1.71 9.39 -7.42
C VAL A 200 0.79 10.61 -7.41
N LEU A 201 1.20 11.69 -6.75
CA LEU A 201 0.45 12.96 -6.71
C LEU A 201 0.19 13.52 -8.12
N ASP A 202 1.19 13.46 -9.01
CA ASP A 202 1.07 13.87 -10.40
C ASP A 202 0.08 12.99 -11.19
N GLY A 203 0.00 11.70 -10.86
CA GLY A 203 -0.84 10.70 -11.51
C GLY A 203 -2.24 10.52 -10.91
N LEU A 204 -2.63 11.32 -9.92
CA LEU A 204 -3.94 11.19 -9.29
C LEU A 204 -5.08 11.46 -10.27
N ASN A 205 -6.11 10.61 -10.21
CA ASN A 205 -7.36 10.83 -10.91
C ASN A 205 -8.33 11.56 -9.98
N ASP A 206 -8.92 12.64 -10.46
CA ASP A 206 -9.87 13.45 -9.69
C ASP A 206 -11.02 12.61 -9.10
N LYS A 207 -11.51 11.60 -9.82
CA LYS A 207 -12.63 10.77 -9.36
C LYS A 207 -12.38 10.04 -8.03
N TYR A 208 -11.11 9.76 -7.71
CA TYR A 208 -10.70 9.09 -6.48
C TYR A 208 -10.24 10.04 -5.38
N CYS A 209 -10.17 11.34 -5.65
CA CYS A 209 -9.75 12.33 -4.66
C CYS A 209 -10.92 12.69 -3.74
N TYR A 210 -10.83 12.28 -2.47
CA TYR A 210 -11.79 12.65 -1.42
C TYR A 210 -11.70 14.13 -1.06
N ASN A 211 -10.48 14.68 -0.99
CA ASN A 211 -10.27 16.11 -0.76
C ASN A 211 -10.03 16.84 -2.09
N LYS A 212 -11.13 17.35 -2.65
CA LYS A 212 -11.14 18.11 -3.92
C LYS A 212 -10.30 19.38 -3.85
N GLU A 213 -10.25 20.03 -2.70
CA GLU A 213 -9.47 21.26 -2.54
C GLU A 213 -7.97 20.97 -2.53
N ALA A 214 -7.52 19.93 -1.81
CA ALA A 214 -6.14 19.49 -1.86
C ALA A 214 -5.71 19.10 -3.28
N TYR A 215 -6.57 18.38 -4.02
CA TYR A 215 -6.32 18.05 -5.42
C TYR A 215 -6.22 19.32 -6.29
N ARG A 216 -7.16 20.26 -6.16
CA ARG A 216 -7.18 21.51 -6.92
C ARG A 216 -5.93 22.35 -6.66
N LEU A 217 -5.56 22.54 -5.39
CA LEU A 217 -4.37 23.30 -5.00
C LEU A 217 -3.09 22.62 -5.51
N TYR A 218 -2.97 21.28 -5.42
CA TYR A 218 -1.81 20.60 -5.99
C TYR A 218 -1.61 20.91 -7.48
N ARG A 219 -2.70 21.01 -8.25
CA ARG A 219 -2.67 21.26 -9.69
C ARG A 219 -2.46 22.72 -10.07
N HIS A 220 -2.99 23.67 -9.29
CA HIS A 220 -3.08 25.08 -9.69
C HIS A 220 -2.33 26.05 -8.76
N ASP A 221 -2.07 25.65 -7.52
CA ASP A 221 -1.36 26.46 -6.52
C ASP A 221 -0.51 25.57 -5.59
N ILE A 222 0.60 25.09 -6.15
CA ILE A 222 1.49 24.17 -5.46
C ILE A 222 2.13 24.79 -4.20
N ALA A 223 2.23 26.13 -4.14
CA ALA A 223 2.81 26.83 -3.00
C ALA A 223 1.89 26.76 -1.79
N ILE A 224 0.58 27.01 -1.96
CA ILE A 224 -0.40 26.84 -0.88
C ILE A 224 -0.52 25.37 -0.50
N PHE A 225 -0.58 24.46 -1.48
CA PHE A 225 -0.60 23.02 -1.20
C PHE A 225 0.59 22.60 -0.33
N ALA A 226 1.81 23.01 -0.70
CA ALA A 226 3.02 22.68 0.03
C ALA A 226 2.99 23.20 1.48
N LYS A 227 2.46 24.41 1.70
CA LYS A 227 2.31 24.98 3.04
C LYS A 227 1.36 24.16 3.90
N LEU A 228 0.18 23.81 3.38
CA LEU A 228 -0.83 23.02 4.11
C LEU A 228 -0.35 21.58 4.38
N ALA A 229 0.27 20.94 3.40
CA ALA A 229 0.87 19.62 3.55
C ALA A 229 1.98 19.61 4.63
N HIS A 230 2.82 20.65 4.65
CA HIS A 230 3.84 20.81 5.68
C HIS A 230 3.22 21.01 7.07
N GLN A 231 2.15 21.79 7.18
CA GLN A 231 1.42 21.97 8.44
C GLN A 231 0.86 20.65 8.97
N SER A 232 0.28 19.80 8.11
CA SER A 232 -0.14 18.45 8.53
C SER A 232 1.03 17.58 9.01
N ALA A 233 2.20 17.69 8.38
CA ALA A 233 3.40 16.99 8.86
C ALA A 233 3.85 17.50 10.25
N GLN A 234 3.81 18.81 10.49
CA GLN A 234 4.13 19.38 11.81
C GLN A 234 3.11 18.98 12.87
N LEU A 235 1.83 18.94 12.54
CA LEU A 235 0.77 18.50 13.44
C LEU A 235 1.01 17.06 13.92
N SER A 236 1.41 16.17 13.00
CA SER A 236 1.62 14.75 13.27
C SER A 236 2.74 14.43 14.28
N ILE A 237 3.62 15.38 14.57
CA ILE A 237 4.72 15.24 15.52
C ILE A 237 4.53 16.04 16.80
N THR A 238 3.38 16.70 16.97
CA THR A 238 3.04 17.38 18.23
C THR A 238 2.85 16.36 19.34
N GLU A 239 3.06 16.79 20.59
CA GLU A 239 2.99 15.89 21.76
C GLU A 239 1.64 15.19 21.89
N SER A 240 0.54 15.90 21.62
CA SER A 240 -0.80 15.31 21.67
C SER A 240 -0.97 14.17 20.68
N PHE A 241 -0.57 14.34 19.42
CA PHE A 241 -0.71 13.24 18.45
C PHE A 241 0.32 12.13 18.66
N LEU A 242 1.53 12.46 19.12
CA LEU A 242 2.61 11.48 19.24
C LEU A 242 2.52 10.66 20.52
N TYR A 243 2.23 11.30 21.66
CA TYR A 243 2.25 10.66 22.98
C TYR A 243 0.86 10.38 23.54
N ASP A 244 -0.22 11.01 23.05
CA ASP A 244 -1.55 10.59 23.49
C ASP A 244 -1.93 9.24 22.89
N HIS A 245 -2.68 8.48 23.67
CA HIS A 245 -3.08 7.11 23.40
C HIS A 245 -4.59 6.97 23.64
N PRO A 246 -5.42 7.39 22.67
CA PRO A 246 -6.87 7.36 22.86
C PRO A 246 -7.45 5.95 22.85
N GLU A 247 -6.74 4.97 22.26
CA GLU A 247 -7.20 3.60 22.09
C GLU A 247 -6.29 2.65 22.89
N ASP A 248 -6.85 2.06 23.95
CA ASP A 248 -6.12 1.20 24.90
C ASP A 248 -5.59 -0.08 24.25
N ASP A 249 -6.27 -0.57 23.22
CA ASP A 249 -5.96 -1.80 22.49
C ASP A 249 -4.89 -1.61 21.39
N ASN A 250 -4.52 -0.36 21.09
CA ASN A 250 -3.40 -0.08 20.21
C ASN A 250 -2.09 -0.40 20.95
N PRO A 251 -1.21 -1.28 20.46
CA PRO A 251 0.03 -1.59 21.17
C PRO A 251 1.21 -0.64 20.83
N ILE A 252 1.10 0.23 19.82
CA ILE A 252 2.18 1.13 19.41
C ILE A 252 2.23 2.34 20.34
N ARG A 253 3.39 2.56 20.97
CA ARG A 253 3.61 3.64 21.95
C ARG A 253 4.88 4.40 21.63
N PHE A 254 4.78 5.73 21.62
CA PHE A 254 5.94 6.62 21.62
C PHE A 254 6.15 7.14 23.03
N SER A 255 7.40 7.29 23.42
CA SER A 255 7.74 7.97 24.67
C SER A 255 8.91 8.90 24.39
N PRO A 256 8.98 10.06 25.08
CA PRO A 256 10.17 10.89 25.04
C PRO A 256 11.40 10.05 25.43
N LEU A 257 12.48 10.23 24.69
CA LEU A 257 13.75 9.64 25.07
C LEU A 257 14.27 10.40 26.30
N SER A 258 14.39 9.73 27.44
CA SER A 258 15.05 10.31 28.62
C SER A 258 16.55 9.99 28.57
N ASP A 259 17.39 10.96 28.95
CA ASP A 259 18.86 10.81 28.95
C ASP A 259 19.33 9.61 29.80
N ALA A 260 18.57 9.24 30.83
CA ALA A 260 18.84 8.08 31.68
C ALA A 260 18.83 6.73 30.92
N LYS A 261 18.13 6.63 29.78
CA LYS A 261 18.09 5.41 28.96
C LYS A 261 19.29 5.26 28.03
N PHE A 262 20.08 6.33 27.82
CA PHE A 262 21.23 6.31 26.92
C PHE A 262 22.53 5.86 27.60
N GLY A 263 22.63 6.01 28.93
CA GLY A 263 23.83 5.64 29.70
C GLY A 263 24.04 4.15 29.97
N MET A 264 23.20 3.26 29.42
CA MET A 264 23.25 1.81 29.65
C MET A 264 23.34 0.97 28.35
N LEU A 265 23.64 1.60 27.20
CA LEU A 265 23.88 0.90 25.92
C LEU A 265 25.34 1.02 25.50
#